data_AF-A0A2S6RYY4-F1
#
_entry.id   AF-A0A2S6RYY4-F1
#
_cell.length_a   1.000
_cell.length_b   1.000
_cell.length_c   1.000
_cell.angle_alpha   90.00
_cell.angle_beta   90.00
_cell.angle_gamma   90.00
#
_symmetry.space_group_name_H-M   'P 1'
#
loop_
_entity.id
_entity.type
_entity.pdbx_description
1 polymer ?
#
loop_
_entity_poly.entity_id
_entity_poly.type
_entity_poly.pdbx_seq_one_letter_code
_entity_poly.pdbx_strand_id
1 'polypeptide(L)'
;MIFNFLSNNSNFLSPEFLHQIFINSLKLNFFKKIKRFGNLEFNLLKKKFYNPLGLAAGFDKNAEAIEGEFNLGFGFVELGTVTPMPQKGNPKPRVFKIPEYEAVIQRLGFNNHGLERFLDNIKNDCKDKYVKKQYLKK
;
A
#
# COMPACT_ATOMS: atom_id res chain seq x y z
N MET A 1 -5.41 -1.56 -21.30
CA MET A 1 -6.74 -1.96 -21.82
C MET A 1 -7.59 -2.65 -20.75
N ILE A 2 -7.18 -3.77 -20.15
CA ILE A 2 -7.98 -4.47 -19.11
C ILE A 2 -8.19 -3.61 -17.85
N PHE A 3 -7.14 -2.95 -17.34
CA PHE A 3 -7.26 -2.11 -16.13
C PHE A 3 -8.26 -0.96 -16.31
N ASN A 4 -8.20 -0.24 -17.44
CA ASN A 4 -9.13 0.85 -17.73
C ASN A 4 -10.57 0.35 -17.87
N PHE A 5 -10.76 -0.82 -18.50
CA PHE A 5 -12.07 -1.44 -18.59
C PHE A 5 -12.64 -1.78 -17.20
N LEU A 6 -11.84 -2.42 -16.33
CA LEU A 6 -12.25 -2.74 -14.97
C LEU A 6 -12.55 -1.47 -14.15
N SER A 7 -11.68 -0.47 -14.23
CA SER A 7 -11.84 0.80 -13.52
C SER A 7 -13.16 1.48 -13.91
N ASN A 8 -13.44 1.59 -15.21
CA ASN A 8 -14.63 2.27 -15.73
C ASN A 8 -15.93 1.52 -15.42
N ASN A 9 -15.88 0.19 -15.29
CA ASN A 9 -17.07 -0.63 -15.03
C ASN A 9 -17.25 -1.02 -13.55
N SER A 10 -16.39 -0.56 -12.65
CA SER A 10 -16.41 -0.96 -11.24
C SER A 10 -17.32 -0.13 -10.32
N ASN A 11 -18.09 0.82 -10.87
CA ASN A 11 -18.81 1.82 -10.07
C ASN A 11 -19.94 1.24 -9.19
N PHE A 12 -20.37 0.01 -9.43
CA PHE A 12 -21.33 -0.70 -8.58
C PHE A 12 -20.71 -1.26 -7.28
N LEU A 13 -19.38 -1.36 -7.20
CA LEU A 13 -18.67 -1.81 -6.00
C LEU A 13 -18.23 -0.62 -5.15
N SER A 14 -18.29 -0.78 -3.83
CA SER A 14 -17.80 0.26 -2.92
C SER A 14 -16.27 0.45 -3.11
N PRO A 15 -15.75 1.70 -3.03
CA PRO A 15 -14.32 1.96 -3.19
C PRO A 15 -13.45 1.18 -2.20
N GLU A 16 -13.91 1.00 -0.96
CA GLU A 16 -13.18 0.18 0.03
C GLU A 16 -13.10 -1.29 -0.36
N PHE A 17 -14.15 -1.85 -0.96
CA PHE A 17 -14.13 -3.25 -1.41
C PHE A 17 -13.20 -3.44 -2.61
N LEU A 18 -13.21 -2.50 -3.56
CA LEU A 18 -12.26 -2.49 -4.68
C LEU A 18 -10.82 -2.40 -4.20
N HIS A 19 -10.55 -1.53 -3.21
CA HIS A 19 -9.24 -1.41 -2.60
C HIS A 19 -8.81 -2.74 -1.93
N GLN A 20 -9.71 -3.42 -1.23
CA GLN A 20 -9.39 -4.73 -0.64
C GLN A 20 -9.06 -5.79 -1.69
N ILE A 21 -9.81 -5.84 -2.79
CA ILE A 21 -9.50 -6.73 -3.93
C ILE A 21 -8.11 -6.42 -4.46
N PHE A 22 -7.78 -5.14 -4.61
CA PHE A 22 -6.48 -4.72 -5.14
C PHE A 22 -5.33 -5.12 -4.21
N ILE A 23 -5.43 -4.87 -2.90
CA ILE A 23 -4.42 -5.33 -1.92
C ILE A 23 -4.26 -6.86 -1.97
N ASN A 24 -5.37 -7.61 -2.03
CA ASN A 24 -5.31 -9.07 -2.14
C ASN A 24 -4.60 -9.53 -3.42
N SER A 25 -4.82 -8.84 -4.55
CA SER A 25 -4.12 -9.14 -5.81
C SER A 25 -2.61 -8.87 -5.73
N LEU A 26 -2.21 -7.81 -5.03
CA LEU A 26 -0.80 -7.50 -4.78
C LEU A 26 -0.14 -8.55 -3.87
N LYS A 27 -0.84 -8.98 -2.82
CA LYS A 27 -0.39 -10.02 -1.90
C LYS A 27 -0.14 -11.36 -2.59
N LEU A 28 -0.93 -11.68 -3.61
CA LEU A 28 -0.76 -12.87 -4.45
C LEU A 28 0.34 -12.71 -5.51
N ASN A 29 1.05 -11.57 -5.54
CA ASN A 29 2.05 -11.23 -6.55
C ASN A 29 1.53 -11.39 -7.99
N PHE A 30 0.26 -11.03 -8.21
CA PHE A 30 -0.39 -11.17 -9.52
C PHE A 30 0.28 -10.32 -10.61
N PHE A 31 0.93 -9.21 -10.23
CA PHE A 31 1.59 -8.30 -11.16
C PHE A 31 3.06 -8.66 -11.35
N LYS A 32 3.49 -8.68 -12.62
CA LYS A 32 4.90 -8.90 -12.97
C LYS A 32 5.74 -7.71 -12.54
N LYS A 33 6.89 -7.99 -11.93
CA LYS A 33 7.86 -6.98 -11.51
C LYS A 33 8.28 -6.06 -12.66
N ILE A 34 8.12 -4.75 -12.47
CA ILE A 34 8.54 -3.74 -13.44
C ILE A 34 10.07 -3.56 -13.42
N LYS A 35 10.65 -3.31 -14.61
CA LYS A 35 12.09 -3.07 -14.79
C LYS A 35 12.51 -1.75 -14.13
N ARG A 36 13.67 -1.76 -13.47
CA ARG A 36 14.28 -0.57 -12.87
C ARG A 36 15.20 0.13 -13.87
N PHE A 37 15.31 1.45 -13.74
CA PHE A 37 16.16 2.30 -14.56
C PHE A 37 17.16 3.04 -13.68
N GLY A 38 18.46 2.82 -13.90
CA GLY A 38 19.52 3.35 -13.03
C GLY A 38 19.63 4.87 -13.00
N ASN A 39 19.17 5.56 -14.05
CA ASN A 39 19.20 7.02 -14.17
C ASN A 39 18.16 7.74 -13.30
N LEU A 40 17.28 7.01 -12.61
CA LEU A 40 16.31 7.57 -11.66
C LEU A 40 16.73 7.37 -10.19
N GLU A 41 17.85 6.67 -9.96
CA GLU A 41 18.33 6.42 -8.60
C GLU A 41 18.78 7.72 -7.92
N PHE A 42 18.43 7.88 -6.65
CA PHE A 42 18.86 9.04 -5.86
C PHE A 42 19.09 8.64 -4.39
N ASN A 43 19.77 9.52 -3.66
CA ASN A 43 20.04 9.34 -2.24
C ASN A 43 19.32 10.42 -1.43
N LEU A 44 18.66 10.01 -0.35
CA LEU A 44 18.01 10.90 0.61
C LEU A 44 18.16 10.32 2.02
N LEU A 45 18.53 11.14 3.01
CA LEU A 45 18.73 10.70 4.41
C LEU A 45 19.65 9.47 4.54
N LYS A 46 20.74 9.43 3.78
CA LYS A 46 21.70 8.30 3.70
C LYS A 46 21.07 6.96 3.26
N LYS A 47 19.90 7.00 2.62
CA LYS A 47 19.25 5.85 1.98
C LYS A 47 19.28 6.02 0.47
N LYS A 48 19.50 4.91 -0.24
CA LYS A 48 19.42 4.84 -1.70
C LYS A 48 18.01 4.42 -2.11
N PHE A 49 17.43 5.14 -3.05
CA PHE A 49 16.12 4.86 -3.63
C PHE A 49 16.25 4.58 -5.13
N TYR A 50 15.44 3.66 -5.64
CA TYR A 50 15.52 3.23 -7.04
C TYR A 50 14.95 4.24 -8.04
N ASN A 51 13.99 5.05 -7.58
CA ASN A 51 13.33 6.12 -8.34
C ASN A 51 12.57 7.04 -7.37
N PRO A 52 12.23 8.28 -7.77
CA PRO A 52 11.56 9.25 -6.88
C PRO A 52 10.06 9.02 -6.68
N LEU A 53 9.48 7.95 -7.25
CA LEU A 53 8.06 7.66 -7.11
C LEU A 53 7.80 6.86 -5.83
N GLY A 54 7.01 7.43 -4.94
CA GLY A 54 6.58 6.80 -3.69
C GLY A 54 5.11 6.41 -3.70
N LEU A 55 4.78 5.34 -2.99
CA LEU A 55 3.40 5.03 -2.62
C LEU A 55 3.11 5.58 -1.22
N ALA A 56 2.09 6.43 -1.11
CA ALA A 56 1.77 7.14 0.12
C ALA A 56 1.11 6.25 1.18
N ALA A 57 1.24 6.64 2.45
CA ALA A 57 0.51 6.03 3.54
C ALA A 57 -1.00 6.11 3.36
N GLY A 58 -1.70 5.20 4.05
CA GLY A 58 -3.14 5.02 3.94
C GLY A 58 -3.54 4.02 2.86
N PHE A 59 -2.63 3.68 1.95
CA PHE A 59 -2.82 2.63 0.95
C PHE A 59 -2.75 1.23 1.58
N ASP A 60 -1.58 0.76 2.00
CA ASP A 60 -1.45 -0.49 2.77
C ASP A 60 -1.25 -0.21 4.25
N LYS A 61 -2.39 -0.09 4.95
CA LYS A 61 -2.42 0.27 6.38
C LYS A 61 -1.89 -0.81 7.31
N ASN A 62 -1.89 -2.06 6.83
CA ASN A 62 -1.60 -3.23 7.63
C ASN A 62 -0.33 -3.95 7.17
N ALA A 63 0.41 -3.40 6.21
CA ALA A 63 1.62 -4.00 5.65
C ALA A 63 1.39 -5.38 4.97
N GLU A 64 0.22 -5.56 4.34
CA GLU A 64 -0.23 -6.83 3.79
C GLU A 64 0.40 -7.24 2.45
N ALA A 65 0.99 -6.31 1.69
CA ALA A 65 1.39 -6.57 0.31
C ALA A 65 2.66 -5.82 -0.17
N ILE A 66 3.63 -5.60 0.72
CA ILE A 66 4.84 -4.78 0.49
C ILE A 66 5.59 -5.20 -0.79
N GLU A 67 5.88 -6.50 -0.98
CA GLU A 67 6.59 -6.98 -2.18
C GLU A 67 5.77 -6.73 -3.46
N GLY A 68 4.45 -6.92 -3.39
CA GLY A 68 3.51 -6.64 -4.48
C GLY A 68 3.52 -5.15 -4.88
N GLU A 69 3.56 -4.24 -3.91
CA GLU A 69 3.66 -2.80 -4.15
C GLU A 69 4.99 -2.43 -4.83
N PHE A 70 6.12 -2.97 -4.36
CA PHE A 70 7.41 -2.76 -5.04
C PHE A 70 7.44 -3.35 -6.46
N ASN A 71 6.70 -4.42 -6.71
CA ASN A 71 6.58 -5.00 -8.05
C ASN A 71 5.84 -4.07 -9.03
N LEU A 72 5.00 -3.15 -8.55
CA LEU A 72 4.41 -2.06 -9.34
C LEU A 72 5.43 -0.98 -9.74
N GLY A 73 6.67 -1.05 -9.25
CA GLY A 73 7.76 -0.18 -9.69
C GLY A 73 8.06 1.02 -8.77
N PHE A 74 7.37 1.18 -7.64
CA PHE A 74 7.66 2.24 -6.69
C PHE A 74 9.08 2.16 -6.14
N GLY A 75 9.73 3.32 -5.97
CA GLY A 75 11.06 3.43 -5.39
C GLY A 75 11.04 3.32 -3.85
N PHE A 76 9.92 3.68 -3.24
CA PHE A 76 9.63 3.53 -1.81
C PHE A 76 8.13 3.42 -1.56
N VAL A 77 7.76 2.81 -0.44
CA VAL A 77 6.38 2.68 0.02
C VAL A 77 6.31 3.15 1.47
N GLU A 78 5.28 3.93 1.80
CA GLU A 78 4.97 4.34 3.16
C GLU A 78 3.75 3.53 3.63
N LEU A 79 3.97 2.68 4.65
CA LEU A 79 2.94 1.78 5.18
C LEU A 79 2.18 2.46 6.33
N GLY A 80 1.02 1.91 6.68
CA GLY A 80 0.17 2.46 7.75
C GLY A 80 -0.86 3.44 7.20
N THR A 81 -1.44 4.35 7.98
CA THR A 81 -1.16 4.60 9.40
C THR A 81 -1.64 3.45 10.29
N VAL A 82 -0.73 2.95 11.13
CA VAL A 82 -1.01 1.93 12.15
C VAL A 82 -1.10 2.57 13.53
N THR A 83 -1.96 2.04 14.40
CA THR A 83 -2.04 2.46 15.81
C THR A 83 -1.62 1.33 16.75
N PRO A 84 -1.21 1.63 18.00
CA PRO A 84 -0.82 0.59 18.96
C PRO A 84 -1.88 -0.50 19.10
N MET A 85 -3.15 -0.11 19.19
CA MET A 85 -4.31 -1.02 19.25
C MET A 85 -5.07 -1.02 17.92
N PRO A 86 -5.76 -2.13 17.59
CA PRO A 86 -6.64 -2.20 16.41
C PRO A 86 -7.81 -1.23 16.54
N GLN A 87 -8.26 -0.71 15.41
CA GLN A 87 -9.44 0.15 15.35
C GLN A 87 -10.22 -0.03 14.05
N LYS A 88 -11.56 -0.01 14.15
CA LYS A 88 -12.45 -0.13 12.99
C LYS A 88 -12.48 1.13 12.14
N GLY A 89 -12.14 2.28 12.72
CA GLY A 89 -12.30 3.62 12.16
C GLY A 89 -13.76 4.07 12.06
N ASN A 90 -14.01 5.12 11.27
CA ASN A 90 -15.33 5.74 11.17
C ASN A 90 -16.38 4.81 10.52
N PRO A 91 -17.69 5.00 10.75
CA PRO A 91 -18.74 4.24 10.06
C PRO A 91 -18.67 4.35 8.54
N LYS A 92 -19.05 3.28 7.82
CA LYS A 92 -19.16 3.29 6.35
C LYS A 92 -20.54 3.83 5.91
N PRO A 93 -20.65 4.44 4.70
CA PRO A 93 -19.60 4.71 3.71
C PRO A 93 -18.74 5.92 4.10
N ARG A 94 -17.44 5.83 3.78
CA ARG A 94 -16.41 6.80 4.21
C ARG A 94 -15.29 7.01 3.20
N VAL A 95 -15.43 6.47 1.99
CA VAL A 95 -14.56 6.72 0.83
C VAL A 95 -15.46 6.96 -0.37
N PHE A 96 -15.23 8.07 -1.06
CA PHE A 96 -16.06 8.55 -2.16
C PHE A 96 -15.16 8.95 -3.32
N LYS A 97 -15.42 8.42 -4.52
CA LYS A 97 -14.72 8.82 -5.75
C LYS A 97 -15.45 10.00 -6.38
N ILE A 98 -14.71 10.92 -6.96
CA ILE A 98 -15.22 12.04 -7.76
C ILE A 98 -14.51 11.97 -9.13
N PRO A 99 -14.99 11.10 -10.04
CA PRO A 99 -14.27 10.77 -11.28
C PRO A 99 -14.01 11.97 -12.18
N GLU A 100 -14.92 12.94 -12.19
CA GLU A 100 -14.84 14.14 -13.03
C GLU A 100 -13.62 15.01 -12.69
N TYR A 101 -13.08 14.87 -11.47
CA TYR A 101 -11.93 15.60 -10.96
C TYR A 101 -10.74 14.69 -10.63
N GLU A 102 -10.79 13.41 -11.04
CA GLU A 102 -9.79 12.40 -10.67
C GLU A 102 -9.50 12.35 -9.16
N ALA A 103 -10.51 12.62 -8.34
CA ALA A 103 -10.35 12.86 -6.91
C ALA A 103 -11.03 11.78 -6.05
N VAL A 104 -10.55 11.66 -4.80
CA VAL A 104 -11.14 10.79 -3.78
C VAL A 104 -11.26 11.57 -2.46
N ILE A 105 -12.44 11.56 -1.85
CA ILE A 105 -12.66 12.05 -0.49
C ILE A 105 -12.73 10.86 0.46
N GLN A 106 -11.98 10.94 1.57
CA GLN A 106 -11.97 9.89 2.58
C GLN A 106 -12.09 10.46 4.00
N ARG A 107 -12.85 9.76 4.84
CA ARG A 107 -12.99 10.04 6.28
C ARG A 107 -12.80 8.73 7.05
N LEU A 108 -11.67 8.08 6.84
CA LEU A 108 -11.44 6.69 7.28
C LEU A 108 -11.33 6.55 8.80
N GLY A 109 -10.71 7.52 9.49
CA GLY A 109 -10.47 7.46 10.94
C GLY A 109 -9.52 6.33 11.33
N PHE A 110 -8.34 6.26 10.69
CA PHE A 110 -7.26 5.31 11.02
C PHE A 110 -7.64 3.82 11.16
N ASN A 111 -8.59 3.29 10.39
CA ASN A 111 -8.91 1.86 10.42
C ASN A 111 -7.67 0.96 10.16
N ASN A 112 -7.29 0.12 11.12
CA ASN A 112 -6.15 -0.79 11.03
C ASN A 112 -6.25 -1.95 12.04
N HIS A 113 -5.43 -2.98 11.87
CA HIS A 113 -5.43 -4.20 12.69
C HIS A 113 -4.47 -4.15 13.89
N GLY A 114 -3.91 -2.98 14.21
CA GLY A 114 -3.00 -2.77 15.32
C GLY A 114 -1.53 -3.06 14.98
N LEU A 115 -0.64 -2.57 15.84
CA LEU A 115 0.81 -2.63 15.62
C LEU A 115 1.34 -4.07 15.62
N GLU A 116 0.80 -4.95 16.45
CA GLU A 116 1.22 -6.35 16.51
C GLU A 116 1.03 -7.04 15.16
N ARG A 117 -0.17 -6.98 14.59
CA ARG A 117 -0.48 -7.57 13.28
C ARG A 117 0.35 -6.94 12.17
N PHE A 118 0.55 -5.63 12.21
CA PHE A 118 1.36 -4.89 11.25
C PHE A 118 2.81 -5.39 11.24
N LEU A 119 3.43 -5.57 12.42
CA LEU A 119 4.79 -6.08 12.54
C LEU A 119 4.91 -7.53 12.05
N ASP A 120 3.92 -8.37 12.33
CA ASP A 120 3.90 -9.75 11.84
C ASP A 120 3.80 -9.81 10.31
N ASN A 121 2.95 -8.98 9.71
CA ASN A 121 2.86 -8.87 8.27
C ASN A 121 4.19 -8.41 7.64
N ILE A 122 4.86 -7.40 8.23
CA ILE A 122 6.20 -6.98 7.80
C ILE A 122 7.19 -8.14 7.84
N LYS A 123 7.25 -8.91 8.94
CA LYS A 123 8.18 -10.05 9.06
C LYS A 123 7.92 -11.11 7.98
N ASN A 124 6.65 -11.41 7.74
CA ASN A 124 6.23 -12.45 6.81
C ASN A 124 6.47 -12.09 5.34
N ASP A 125 6.19 -10.84 4.97
CA ASP A 125 6.32 -10.39 3.58
C ASP A 125 7.77 -9.98 3.25
N CYS A 126 8.47 -9.34 4.20
CA CYS A 126 9.80 -8.84 3.93
C CYS A 126 10.93 -9.87 4.07
N LYS A 127 10.75 -11.09 4.61
CA LYS A 127 11.76 -12.17 4.76
C LYS A 127 13.23 -11.69 4.67
N ASP A 128 13.65 -10.79 5.57
CA ASP A 128 14.98 -10.15 5.63
C ASP A 128 15.44 -9.23 4.45
N LYS A 129 14.65 -9.03 3.38
CA LYS A 129 14.98 -8.18 2.20
C LYS A 129 15.00 -6.67 2.47
N TYR A 130 14.06 -6.14 3.25
CA TYR A 130 13.83 -4.69 3.38
C TYR A 130 14.00 -4.13 4.80
N VAL A 131 14.02 -5.00 5.81
CA VAL A 131 14.06 -4.60 7.22
C VAL A 131 15.41 -4.96 7.83
N LYS A 132 16.17 -3.95 8.29
CA LYS A 132 17.35 -4.21 9.12
C LYS A 132 16.88 -4.82 10.44
N LYS A 133 17.43 -5.99 10.81
CA LYS A 133 17.13 -6.73 12.06
C LYS A 133 17.17 -5.87 13.34
N GLN A 134 17.83 -4.71 13.33
CA GLN A 134 17.87 -3.79 14.47
C GLN A 134 16.50 -3.23 14.89
N TYR A 135 15.51 -3.20 14.00
CA TYR A 135 14.17 -2.63 14.30
C TYR A 135 13.13 -3.67 14.73
N LEU A 136 13.48 -4.96 14.71
CA LEU A 136 12.60 -6.08 15.07
C LEU A 136 12.93 -6.70 16.44
N LYS A 137 13.99 -6.22 17.11
CA LYS A 137 14.36 -6.66 18.46
C LYS A 137 13.57 -5.83 19.48
N LYS A 138 12.67 -6.49 20.21
CA LYS A 138 12.37 -6.11 21.60
C LYS A 138 13.46 -6.67 22.48
#